data_AF-A0AAN4MCR1-F1
#
_entry.id   AF-A0AAN4MCR1-F1
#
_cell.length_a   1.000
_cell.length_b   1.000
_cell.length_c   1.000
_cell.angle_alpha   90.00
_cell.angle_beta   90.00
_cell.angle_gamma   90.00
#
_symmetry.space_group_name_H-M   'P 1'
#
loop_
_entity.id
_entity.type
_entity.pdbx_description
1 polymer ?
#
loop_
_entity_poly.entity_id
_entity_poly.type
_entity_poly.pdbx_seq_one_letter_code
_entity_poly.pdbx_strand_id
1 'polypeptide(L)'
;MYLYTDFDQQLVNERVAQFRDQTERYLAGKLSEDEYRPLRLQNGLYVQRYAPMLRIAVPYGLMNSKQLRKVAEVSTAYDRGYAHVSTRQNIQLNWPALEDVPDILAELATVQMHAIQTSGNCIRNTTTDQYAGVVAGEIADPRPTCELIRQWSTFHPEFAFLPRKFKIAVSALEEKDRAATAFHDIGVYIVRNEAGEIGYKIMAGGGLGRTPIIGSVIREFLPREDLIAYLEAVLRVYNLHGRRDNKYKARIKILVKALTPEVFAQKVEAEFEHTREALKIQPEILKKLDEEFTPFAYQDLTDEDFTALFAEHPKFKQWFNINTHAHKVKGYRIVTISLKRAGIA
;
A
#
# COMPACT_ATOMS: atom_id res chain seq x y z
N MET A 1 -0.52 -5.07 -14.32
CA MET A 1 -1.25 -4.99 -13.03
C MET A 1 -1.44 -6.42 -12.61
N TYR A 2 -1.24 -6.73 -11.33
CA TYR A 2 -1.46 -8.09 -10.84
C TYR A 2 -2.91 -8.53 -11.08
N LEU A 3 -3.09 -9.70 -11.66
CA LEU A 3 -4.38 -10.36 -11.83
C LEU A 3 -4.46 -11.50 -10.83
N TYR A 4 -5.59 -11.59 -10.14
CA TYR A 4 -5.80 -12.61 -9.13
C TYR A 4 -5.84 -13.97 -9.82
N THR A 5 -5.09 -14.90 -9.23
CA THR A 5 -5.23 -16.31 -9.54
C THR A 5 -6.54 -16.85 -8.94
N ASP A 6 -6.91 -18.07 -9.31
CA ASP A 6 -8.06 -18.74 -8.69
C ASP A 6 -7.90 -18.86 -7.16
N PHE A 7 -6.66 -19.05 -6.70
CA PHE A 7 -6.31 -19.07 -5.28
C PHE A 7 -6.58 -17.72 -4.61
N ASP A 8 -6.13 -16.61 -5.20
CA ASP A 8 -6.38 -15.27 -4.68
C ASP A 8 -7.89 -14.96 -4.63
N GLN A 9 -8.62 -15.34 -5.68
CA GLN A 9 -10.06 -15.11 -5.74
C GLN A 9 -10.81 -15.94 -4.70
N GLN A 10 -10.45 -17.22 -4.52
CA GLN A 10 -11.00 -18.08 -3.49
C GLN A 10 -10.76 -17.48 -2.10
N LEU A 11 -9.53 -17.03 -1.82
CA LEU A 11 -9.18 -16.41 -0.54
C LEU A 11 -10.07 -15.19 -0.23
N VAL A 12 -10.32 -14.32 -1.21
CA VAL A 12 -11.20 -13.16 -1.02
C VAL A 12 -12.65 -13.60 -0.80
N ASN A 13 -13.14 -14.57 -1.57
CA ASN A 13 -14.51 -15.08 -1.42
C ASN A 13 -14.73 -15.71 -0.02
N GLU A 14 -13.78 -16.53 0.44
CA GLU A 14 -13.81 -17.12 1.77
C GLU A 14 -13.76 -16.05 2.86
N ARG A 15 -12.97 -15.00 2.67
CA ARG A 15 -12.93 -13.88 3.62
C ARG A 15 -14.26 -13.13 3.69
N VAL A 16 -14.93 -12.93 2.56
CA VAL A 16 -16.28 -12.33 2.52
C VAL A 16 -17.26 -13.20 3.29
N ALA A 17 -17.30 -14.51 3.03
CA ALA A 17 -18.17 -15.44 3.73
C ALA A 17 -17.91 -15.47 5.25
N GLN A 18 -16.63 -15.49 5.65
CA GLN A 18 -16.24 -15.43 7.05
C GLN A 18 -16.71 -14.12 7.71
N PHE A 19 -16.52 -12.97 7.06
CA PHE A 19 -16.91 -11.69 7.64
C PHE A 19 -18.43 -11.53 7.72
N ARG A 20 -19.18 -12.11 6.77
CA ARG A 20 -20.64 -12.19 6.81
C ARG A 20 -21.12 -12.92 8.06
N ASP A 21 -20.64 -14.14 8.31
CA ASP A 21 -20.97 -14.91 9.51
C ASP A 21 -20.62 -14.14 10.81
N GLN A 22 -19.45 -13.48 10.84
CA GLN A 22 -19.05 -12.65 11.98
C GLN A 22 -20.02 -11.48 12.20
N THR A 23 -20.49 -10.87 11.11
CA THR A 23 -21.43 -9.73 11.17
C THR A 23 -22.82 -10.20 11.62
N GLU A 24 -23.32 -11.32 11.11
CA GLU A 24 -24.58 -11.93 11.51
C GLU A 24 -24.59 -12.31 13.00
N ARG A 25 -23.50 -12.91 13.50
CA ARG A 25 -23.35 -13.23 14.92
C ARG A 25 -23.32 -11.97 15.79
N TYR A 26 -22.66 -10.90 15.34
CA TYR A 26 -22.69 -9.62 16.04
C TYR A 26 -24.09 -9.01 16.09
N LEU A 27 -24.79 -8.96 14.95
CA LEU A 27 -26.17 -8.45 14.87
C LEU A 27 -27.15 -9.29 15.71
N ALA A 28 -26.92 -10.59 15.82
CA ALA A 28 -27.69 -11.49 16.68
C ALA A 28 -27.32 -11.42 18.17
N GLY A 29 -26.37 -10.56 18.57
CA GLY A 29 -25.91 -10.42 19.95
C GLY A 29 -25.03 -11.58 20.46
N LYS A 30 -24.55 -12.45 19.57
CA LYS A 30 -23.67 -13.60 19.88
C LYS A 30 -22.19 -13.22 19.92
N LEU A 31 -21.83 -12.06 19.37
CA LEU A 31 -20.52 -11.43 19.53
C LEU A 31 -20.70 -10.07 20.19
N SER A 32 -19.90 -9.79 21.22
CA SER A 32 -19.82 -8.48 21.82
C SER A 32 -19.13 -7.47 20.89
N GLU A 33 -19.31 -6.18 21.13
CA GLU A 33 -18.59 -5.13 20.38
C GLU A 33 -17.07 -5.26 20.54
N ASP A 34 -16.57 -5.68 21.70
CA ASP A 34 -15.13 -5.84 21.93
C ASP A 34 -14.54 -7.00 21.11
N GLU A 35 -15.29 -8.09 20.93
CA GLU A 35 -14.93 -9.23 20.08
C GLU A 35 -15.07 -8.91 18.58
N TYR A 36 -16.12 -8.18 18.21
CA TYR A 36 -16.37 -7.81 16.81
C TYR A 36 -15.41 -6.72 16.31
N ARG A 37 -15.00 -5.79 17.18
CA ARG A 37 -14.10 -4.68 16.86
C ARG A 37 -12.84 -5.09 16.07
N PRO A 38 -12.00 -6.05 16.51
CA PRO A 38 -10.83 -6.46 15.73
C PRO A 38 -11.21 -7.06 14.37
N LEU A 39 -12.30 -7.82 14.29
CA LEU A 39 -12.78 -8.49 13.07
C LEU A 39 -13.20 -7.47 12.00
N ARG A 40 -14.05 -6.51 12.38
CA ARG A 40 -14.51 -5.44 11.48
C ARG A 40 -13.38 -4.51 11.06
N LEU A 41 -12.45 -4.19 11.96
CA LEU A 41 -11.29 -3.35 11.63
C LEU A 41 -10.35 -4.05 10.63
N GLN A 42 -10.14 -5.36 10.75
CA GLN A 42 -9.36 -6.11 9.76
C GLN A 42 -10.07 -6.26 8.41
N ASN A 43 -11.38 -6.01 8.34
CA ASN A 43 -12.16 -5.90 7.10
C ASN A 43 -12.42 -4.44 6.69
N GLY A 44 -11.65 -3.50 7.24
CA GLY A 44 -11.71 -2.09 6.85
C GLY A 44 -12.91 -1.30 7.36
N LEU A 45 -13.79 -1.92 8.16
CA LEU A 45 -14.99 -1.30 8.71
C LEU A 45 -14.68 -0.60 10.05
N TYR A 46 -14.65 0.72 10.00
CA TYR A 46 -14.51 1.59 11.16
C TYR A 46 -15.87 2.18 11.52
N VAL A 47 -16.27 2.17 12.78
CA VAL A 47 -17.54 2.80 13.20
C VAL A 47 -17.16 4.13 13.82
N GLN A 48 -17.46 5.22 13.12
CA GLN A 48 -17.25 6.57 13.63
C GLN A 48 -18.45 7.00 14.48
N ARG A 49 -18.38 8.17 15.11
CA ARG A 49 -19.45 8.70 15.97
C ARG A 49 -20.80 8.83 15.25
N TYR A 50 -20.78 9.10 13.95
CA TYR A 50 -21.99 9.43 13.17
C TYR A 50 -22.35 8.37 12.12
N ALA A 51 -21.38 7.64 11.57
CA ALA A 51 -21.61 6.61 10.56
C ALA A 51 -20.44 5.63 10.47
N PRO A 52 -20.67 4.40 9.98
CA PRO A 52 -19.60 3.50 9.59
C PRO A 52 -18.80 4.04 8.39
N MET A 53 -17.52 3.71 8.32
CA MET A 53 -16.64 4.00 7.20
C MET A 53 -15.97 2.70 6.77
N LEU A 54 -16.11 2.34 5.50
CA LEU A 54 -15.46 1.18 4.90
C LEU A 54 -14.26 1.63 4.08
N ARG A 55 -13.06 1.15 4.44
CA ARG A 55 -11.85 1.39 3.66
C ARG A 55 -11.55 0.21 2.74
N ILE A 56 -11.66 0.44 1.45
CA ILE A 56 -11.32 -0.49 0.38
C ILE A 56 -9.82 -0.43 0.13
N ALA A 57 -9.18 -1.58 -0.05
CA ALA A 57 -7.77 -1.70 -0.37
C ALA A 57 -7.54 -1.40 -1.85
N VAL A 58 -6.54 -0.57 -2.14
CA VAL A 58 -6.03 -0.37 -3.50
C VAL A 58 -4.52 -0.62 -3.44
N PRO A 59 -4.09 -1.88 -3.65
CA PRO A 59 -2.68 -2.24 -3.65
C PRO A 59 -1.85 -1.25 -4.47
N TYR A 60 -0.80 -0.69 -3.86
CA TYR A 60 0.14 0.26 -4.49
C TYR A 60 -0.51 1.41 -5.29
N GLY A 61 -1.77 1.75 -4.99
CA GLY A 61 -2.50 2.82 -5.65
C GLY A 61 -2.91 2.55 -7.10
N LEU A 62 -2.85 1.31 -7.59
CA LEU A 62 -3.20 0.97 -8.97
C LEU A 62 -4.62 0.38 -9.06
N MET A 63 -5.43 0.93 -9.97
CA MET A 63 -6.74 0.40 -10.34
C MET A 63 -6.93 0.46 -11.85
N ASN A 64 -7.75 -0.45 -12.39
CA ASN A 64 -8.24 -0.37 -13.76
C ASN A 64 -9.64 0.25 -13.84
N SER A 65 -10.14 0.47 -15.07
CA SER A 65 -11.44 1.07 -15.31
C SER A 65 -12.62 0.22 -14.82
N LYS A 66 -12.52 -1.12 -14.87
CA LYS A 66 -13.54 -2.05 -14.35
C LYS A 66 -13.72 -1.87 -12.84
N GLN A 67 -12.61 -1.83 -12.11
CA GLN A 67 -12.59 -1.59 -10.67
C GLN A 67 -13.12 -0.21 -10.30
N LEU A 68 -12.72 0.84 -11.03
CA LEU A 68 -13.21 2.20 -10.78
C LEU A 68 -14.72 2.33 -11.02
N ARG A 69 -15.26 1.68 -12.07
CA ARG A 69 -16.71 1.63 -12.32
C ARG A 69 -17.46 0.90 -11.21
N LYS A 70 -16.95 -0.24 -10.73
CA LYS A 70 -17.56 -0.95 -9.60
C LYS A 70 -17.55 -0.11 -8.32
N VAL A 71 -16.47 0.61 -8.03
CA VAL A 71 -16.44 1.57 -6.91
C VAL A 71 -17.53 2.64 -7.08
N ALA A 72 -17.74 3.17 -8.28
CA ALA A 72 -18.79 4.15 -8.54
C ALA A 72 -20.20 3.56 -8.31
N GLU A 73 -20.46 2.34 -8.80
CA GLU A 73 -21.72 1.62 -8.58
C GLU A 73 -22.01 1.43 -7.08
N VAL A 74 -21.03 0.89 -6.34
CA VAL A 74 -21.12 0.67 -4.88
C VAL A 74 -21.29 2.00 -4.14
N SER A 75 -20.56 3.05 -4.52
CA SER A 75 -20.72 4.37 -3.92
C SER A 75 -22.11 4.95 -4.13
N THR A 76 -22.71 4.77 -5.31
CA THR A 76 -24.08 5.21 -5.58
C THR A 76 -25.11 4.43 -4.77
N ALA A 77 -24.94 3.11 -4.66
CA ALA A 77 -25.86 2.25 -3.93
C ALA A 77 -25.76 2.42 -2.40
N TYR A 78 -24.54 2.55 -1.86
CA TYR A 78 -24.25 2.42 -0.43
C TYR A 78 -23.59 3.64 0.23
N ASP A 79 -23.13 4.65 -0.54
CA ASP A 79 -22.36 5.80 -0.01
C ASP A 79 -22.80 7.16 -0.55
N ARG A 80 -24.09 7.30 -0.87
CA ARG A 80 -24.70 8.56 -1.32
C ARG A 80 -24.09 9.14 -2.61
N GLY A 81 -23.43 8.31 -3.42
CA GLY A 81 -22.80 8.72 -4.69
C GLY A 81 -21.44 9.38 -4.56
N TYR A 82 -20.75 9.27 -3.41
CA TYR A 82 -19.39 9.78 -3.23
C TYR A 82 -18.41 8.67 -2.85
N ALA A 83 -17.12 8.92 -3.09
CA ALA A 83 -16.04 8.09 -2.60
C ALA A 83 -14.84 8.98 -2.28
N HIS A 84 -14.02 8.59 -1.30
CA HIS A 84 -12.89 9.40 -0.86
C HIS A 84 -11.57 8.69 -1.17
N VAL A 85 -10.70 9.34 -1.93
CA VAL A 85 -9.31 8.89 -2.10
C VAL A 85 -8.50 9.32 -0.87
N SER A 86 -7.90 8.34 -0.22
CA SER A 86 -7.12 8.56 0.99
C SER A 86 -5.67 8.93 0.69
N THR A 87 -4.96 9.47 1.68
CA THR A 87 -3.52 9.76 1.62
C THR A 87 -2.62 8.52 1.54
N ARG A 88 -3.20 7.32 1.47
CA ARG A 88 -2.49 6.06 1.17
C ARG A 88 -3.04 5.37 -0.07
N GLN A 89 -3.57 6.16 -1.01
CA GLN A 89 -4.04 5.71 -2.32
C GLN A 89 -5.24 4.73 -2.29
N ASN A 90 -5.78 4.39 -1.12
CA ASN A 90 -7.02 3.62 -0.95
C ASN A 90 -8.29 4.45 -1.19
N ILE A 91 -9.41 3.77 -1.38
CA ILE A 91 -10.77 4.34 -1.43
C ILE A 91 -11.50 4.16 -0.08
N GLN A 92 -12.35 5.12 0.29
CA GLN A 92 -13.22 5.05 1.47
C GLN A 92 -14.66 5.42 1.14
N LEU A 93 -15.58 4.62 1.68
CA LEU A 93 -17.00 4.91 1.82
C LEU A 93 -17.27 5.37 3.26
N ASN A 94 -18.10 6.38 3.51
CA ASN A 94 -18.31 6.99 4.84
C ASN A 94 -19.72 6.85 5.43
N TRP A 95 -20.66 6.27 4.70
CA TRP A 95 -22.04 6.05 5.11
C TRP A 95 -22.63 4.65 4.79
N PRO A 96 -21.86 3.57 4.60
CA PRO A 96 -22.47 2.25 4.47
C PRO A 96 -23.19 1.86 5.77
N ALA A 97 -24.37 1.24 5.64
CA ALA A 97 -24.99 0.55 6.77
C ALA A 97 -24.11 -0.64 7.17
N LEU A 98 -24.06 -0.97 8.46
CA LEU A 98 -23.14 -1.98 8.99
C LEU A 98 -23.47 -3.38 8.44
N GLU A 99 -24.76 -3.67 8.38
CA GLU A 99 -25.38 -4.89 7.87
C GLU A 99 -25.13 -5.13 6.38
N ASP A 100 -24.97 -4.06 5.59
CA ASP A 100 -24.74 -4.15 4.13
C ASP A 100 -23.26 -4.39 3.79
N VAL A 101 -22.33 -4.18 4.73
CA VAL A 101 -20.89 -4.27 4.44
C VAL A 101 -20.46 -5.62 3.86
N PRO A 102 -20.94 -6.78 4.36
CA PRO A 102 -20.63 -8.06 3.74
C PRO A 102 -21.06 -8.15 2.27
N ASP A 103 -22.19 -7.55 1.88
CA ASP A 103 -22.66 -7.49 0.49
C ASP A 103 -21.80 -6.57 -0.37
N ILE A 104 -21.43 -5.40 0.16
CA ILE A 104 -20.48 -4.49 -0.50
C ILE A 104 -19.16 -5.21 -0.79
N LEU A 105 -18.64 -5.98 0.18
CA LEU A 105 -17.41 -6.74 -0.02
C LEU A 105 -17.57 -7.87 -1.04
N ALA A 106 -18.72 -8.54 -1.09
CA ALA A 106 -19.03 -9.54 -2.11
C ALA A 106 -19.05 -8.93 -3.52
N GLU A 107 -19.65 -7.74 -3.67
CA GLU A 107 -19.64 -7.00 -4.94
C GLU A 107 -18.24 -6.58 -5.38
N LEU A 108 -17.43 -6.06 -4.46
CA LEU A 108 -16.04 -5.70 -4.72
C LEU A 108 -15.20 -6.92 -5.12
N ALA A 109 -15.46 -8.09 -4.54
CA ALA A 109 -14.77 -9.33 -4.88
C ALA A 109 -14.97 -9.76 -6.34
N THR A 110 -16.11 -9.41 -6.97
CA THR A 110 -16.40 -9.69 -8.40
C THR A 110 -15.44 -8.99 -9.38
N VAL A 111 -14.74 -7.97 -8.90
CA VAL A 111 -13.73 -7.21 -9.65
C VAL A 111 -12.36 -7.26 -8.98
N GLN A 112 -12.12 -8.28 -8.14
CA GLN A 112 -10.86 -8.52 -7.45
C GLN A 112 -10.46 -7.35 -6.52
N MET A 113 -11.42 -6.76 -5.81
CA MET A 113 -11.19 -5.76 -4.78
C MET A 113 -11.60 -6.30 -3.41
N HIS A 114 -10.94 -5.83 -2.35
CA HIS A 114 -11.19 -6.27 -0.97
C HIS A 114 -10.93 -5.14 0.04
N ALA A 115 -11.21 -5.39 1.32
CA ALA A 115 -10.90 -4.49 2.44
C ALA A 115 -9.99 -5.10 3.52
N ILE A 116 -9.38 -6.25 3.21
CA ILE A 116 -8.44 -6.97 4.09
C ILE A 116 -7.33 -6.05 4.61
N GLN A 117 -7.12 -6.05 5.92
CA GLN A 117 -6.04 -5.38 6.65
C GLN A 117 -5.91 -3.86 6.39
N THR A 118 -6.98 -3.18 5.98
CA THR A 118 -6.96 -1.73 5.74
C THR A 118 -7.10 -0.88 7.02
N SER A 119 -7.43 -1.52 8.15
CA SER A 119 -7.44 -0.93 9.50
C SER A 119 -6.85 -1.88 10.54
N GLY A 120 -7.09 -1.64 11.83
CA GLY A 120 -6.58 -2.49 12.91
C GLY A 120 -5.07 -2.33 13.22
N ASN A 121 -4.56 -3.26 14.01
CA ASN A 121 -3.17 -3.33 14.46
C ASN A 121 -2.38 -4.37 13.65
N CYS A 122 -2.34 -4.17 12.34
CA CYS A 122 -1.61 -5.04 11.41
C CYS A 122 -0.85 -4.17 10.39
N ILE A 123 -0.19 -4.84 9.45
CA ILE A 123 0.41 -4.24 8.27
C ILE A 123 -0.73 -3.64 7.42
N ARG A 124 -0.50 -2.43 6.90
CA ARG A 124 -1.43 -1.69 6.04
C ARG A 124 -0.99 -1.82 4.59
N ASN A 125 -1.88 -1.41 3.67
CA ASN A 125 -1.59 -1.30 2.25
C ASN A 125 -0.19 -0.74 1.95
N THR A 126 0.60 -1.49 1.20
CA THR A 126 1.90 -1.06 0.68
C THR A 126 1.70 -0.03 -0.42
N THR A 127 2.40 1.09 -0.32
CA THR A 127 2.25 2.25 -1.22
C THR A 127 3.54 2.50 -2.00
N THR A 128 3.43 3.09 -3.18
CA THR A 128 4.58 3.47 -4.02
C THR A 128 4.30 4.78 -4.78
N ASP A 129 5.26 5.25 -5.59
CA ASP A 129 5.10 6.41 -6.46
C ASP A 129 3.86 6.21 -7.35
N GLN A 130 3.00 7.22 -7.44
CA GLN A 130 1.82 7.20 -8.30
C GLN A 130 2.13 7.02 -9.79
N TYR A 131 3.38 7.19 -10.20
CA TYR A 131 3.87 7.01 -11.57
C TYR A 131 4.69 5.72 -11.75
N ALA A 132 4.63 4.80 -10.79
CA ALA A 132 5.35 3.53 -10.83
C ALA A 132 5.15 2.74 -12.12
N GLY A 133 6.25 2.29 -12.71
CA GLY A 133 6.29 1.50 -13.93
C GLY A 133 6.22 2.31 -15.22
N VAL A 134 6.06 3.64 -15.14
CA VAL A 134 5.91 4.52 -16.31
C VAL A 134 6.73 5.81 -16.24
N VAL A 135 7.25 6.19 -15.08
CA VAL A 135 8.05 7.41 -14.91
C VAL A 135 9.46 7.25 -15.48
N ALA A 136 9.97 8.28 -16.14
CA ALA A 136 11.36 8.31 -16.59
C ALA A 136 12.32 8.32 -15.39
N GLY A 137 13.41 7.55 -15.49
CA GLY A 137 14.48 7.51 -14.49
C GLY A 137 14.26 6.55 -13.31
N GLU A 138 13.12 5.86 -13.21
CA GLU A 138 12.97 4.81 -12.19
C GLU A 138 13.97 3.68 -12.41
N ILE A 139 14.60 3.19 -11.34
CA ILE A 139 15.60 2.10 -11.41
C ILE A 139 14.97 0.81 -11.92
N ALA A 140 13.76 0.52 -11.44
CA ALA A 140 12.93 -0.61 -11.77
C ALA A 140 11.47 -0.27 -11.43
N ASP A 141 10.52 -1.03 -11.98
CA ASP A 141 9.13 -0.94 -11.56
C ASP A 141 9.00 -1.40 -10.10
N PRO A 142 8.50 -0.56 -9.16
CA PRO A 142 8.36 -0.96 -7.76
C PRO A 142 7.12 -1.83 -7.49
N ARG A 143 6.19 -1.99 -8.45
CA ARG A 143 4.93 -2.72 -8.23
C ARG A 143 5.13 -4.22 -7.95
N PRO A 144 6.03 -4.96 -8.63
CA PRO A 144 6.39 -6.33 -8.24
C PRO A 144 6.85 -6.45 -6.79
N THR A 145 7.70 -5.52 -6.33
CA THR A 145 8.16 -5.48 -4.93
C THR A 145 6.98 -5.22 -3.97
N CYS A 146 6.08 -4.30 -4.33
CA CYS A 146 4.89 -4.03 -3.52
C CYS A 146 3.93 -5.23 -3.46
N GLU A 147 3.78 -5.95 -4.56
CA GLU A 147 2.95 -7.15 -4.67
C GLU A 147 3.53 -8.30 -3.84
N LEU A 148 4.85 -8.53 -3.88
CA LEU A 148 5.55 -9.49 -3.01
C LEU A 148 5.26 -9.21 -1.53
N ILE A 149 5.40 -7.95 -1.11
CA ILE A 149 5.11 -7.52 0.27
C ILE A 149 3.62 -7.73 0.60
N ARG A 150 2.71 -7.43 -0.34
CA ARG A 150 1.27 -7.62 -0.16
C ARG A 150 0.94 -9.10 0.06
N GLN A 151 1.46 -10.00 -0.78
CA GLN A 151 1.21 -11.43 -0.69
C GLN A 151 1.72 -12.00 0.64
N TRP A 152 2.96 -11.67 1.04
CA TRP A 152 3.52 -12.10 2.32
C TRP A 152 2.73 -11.55 3.53
N SER A 153 2.35 -10.28 3.51
CA SER A 153 1.69 -9.64 4.66
C SER A 153 0.21 -10.04 4.83
N THR A 154 -0.43 -10.51 3.77
CA THR A 154 -1.86 -10.87 3.77
C THR A 154 -2.09 -12.10 4.64
N PHE A 155 -2.90 -11.93 5.70
CA PHE A 155 -3.18 -12.97 6.71
C PHE A 155 -1.95 -13.57 7.39
N HIS A 156 -0.84 -12.82 7.47
CA HIS A 156 0.35 -13.31 8.17
C HIS A 156 0.04 -13.68 9.62
N PRO A 157 0.26 -14.94 10.05
CA PRO A 157 -0.24 -15.45 11.32
C PRO A 157 0.36 -14.71 12.52
N GLU A 158 1.64 -14.32 12.42
CA GLU A 158 2.33 -13.63 13.50
C GLU A 158 1.96 -12.13 13.59
N PHE A 159 1.60 -11.49 12.47
CA PHE A 159 1.50 -10.03 12.37
C PHE A 159 0.06 -9.50 12.26
N ALA A 160 -0.92 -10.35 12.57
CA ALA A 160 -2.32 -9.96 12.67
C ALA A 160 -2.63 -9.09 13.92
N PHE A 161 -1.73 -9.08 14.92
CA PHE A 161 -1.89 -8.40 16.21
C PHE A 161 -0.62 -7.65 16.68
N LEU A 162 -0.08 -6.80 15.81
CA LEU A 162 1.07 -5.96 16.13
C LEU A 162 0.76 -4.98 17.28
N PRO A 163 1.78 -4.40 17.94
CA PRO A 163 1.59 -3.36 18.96
C PRO A 163 0.71 -2.19 18.47
N ARG A 164 0.90 -1.79 17.20
CA ARG A 164 0.11 -0.76 16.51
C ARG A 164 0.27 -0.89 15.00
N LYS A 165 -0.60 -0.21 14.22
CA LYS A 165 -0.56 -0.11 12.75
C LYS A 165 0.86 0.03 12.19
N PHE A 166 1.13 -0.70 11.11
CA PHE A 166 2.44 -0.74 10.45
C PHE A 166 2.29 -0.41 8.96
N LYS A 167 3.10 0.51 8.45
CA LYS A 167 3.00 1.04 7.08
C LYS A 167 4.32 0.83 6.36
N ILE A 168 4.23 0.28 5.16
CA ILE A 168 5.37 0.09 4.26
C ILE A 168 5.17 0.96 3.03
N ALA A 169 6.24 1.57 2.53
CA ALA A 169 6.27 2.19 1.21
C ALA A 169 7.53 1.77 0.45
N VAL A 170 7.40 1.76 -0.87
CA VAL A 170 8.49 1.47 -1.81
C VAL A 170 8.73 2.71 -2.67
N SER A 171 9.99 3.05 -2.90
CA SER A 171 10.40 4.06 -3.89
C SER A 171 11.45 3.47 -4.81
N ALA A 172 11.37 3.81 -6.10
CA ALA A 172 12.33 3.36 -7.12
C ALA A 172 12.98 4.51 -7.90
N LEU A 173 12.66 5.75 -7.55
CA LEU A 173 13.22 6.93 -8.19
C LEU A 173 14.16 7.64 -7.23
N GLU A 174 15.46 7.63 -7.54
CA GLU A 174 16.50 8.18 -6.68
C GLU A 174 16.35 9.69 -6.47
N GLU A 175 16.08 10.42 -7.55
CA GLU A 175 16.02 11.88 -7.54
C GLU A 175 14.86 12.43 -6.69
N LYS A 176 13.78 11.66 -6.53
CA LYS A 176 12.55 12.16 -5.89
C LYS A 176 11.68 11.07 -5.27
N ASP A 177 11.55 11.11 -3.95
CA ASP A 177 10.64 10.28 -3.17
C ASP A 177 9.23 10.88 -3.09
N ARG A 178 8.43 10.69 -4.15
CA ARG A 178 7.02 11.16 -4.19
C ARG A 178 6.11 10.43 -3.22
N ALA A 179 6.45 9.19 -2.86
CA ALA A 179 5.69 8.37 -1.92
C ALA A 179 5.91 8.77 -0.45
N ALA A 180 6.84 9.70 -0.17
CA ALA A 180 7.24 10.09 1.18
C ALA A 180 7.65 8.86 2.01
N THR A 181 8.46 7.99 1.39
CA THR A 181 8.83 6.66 1.84
C THR A 181 9.52 6.69 3.22
N ALA A 182 10.37 7.68 3.48
CA ALA A 182 11.05 7.84 4.78
C ALA A 182 10.09 8.12 5.96
N PHE A 183 8.84 8.49 5.70
CA PHE A 183 7.82 8.69 6.74
C PHE A 183 6.95 7.46 7.02
N HIS A 184 7.30 6.32 6.44
CA HIS A 184 6.64 5.05 6.70
C HIS A 184 7.29 4.33 7.88
N ASP A 185 6.57 3.37 8.45
CA ASP A 185 7.12 2.56 9.54
C ASP A 185 8.36 1.79 9.02
N ILE A 186 8.29 1.33 7.76
CA ILE A 186 9.44 0.92 6.94
C ILE A 186 9.39 1.60 5.57
N GLY A 187 10.52 2.16 5.15
CA GLY A 187 10.76 2.65 3.80
C GLY A 187 11.71 1.70 3.06
N VAL A 188 11.28 1.22 1.90
CA VAL A 188 12.06 0.36 1.00
C VAL A 188 12.44 1.19 -0.22
N TYR A 189 13.73 1.45 -0.41
CA TYR A 189 14.24 2.15 -1.59
C TYR A 189 14.91 1.13 -2.50
N ILE A 190 14.41 0.97 -3.72
CA ILE A 190 15.11 0.21 -4.75
C ILE A 190 16.37 1.01 -5.11
N VAL A 191 17.52 0.35 -5.07
CA VAL A 191 18.84 0.96 -5.31
C VAL A 191 19.70 0.02 -6.15
N ARG A 192 20.76 0.56 -6.75
CA ARG A 192 21.84 -0.23 -7.36
C ARG A 192 23.10 -0.14 -6.47
N ASN A 193 23.79 -1.26 -6.26
CA ASN A 193 25.11 -1.23 -5.65
C ASN A 193 26.20 -0.83 -6.67
N GLU A 194 27.45 -0.76 -6.21
CA GLU A 194 28.61 -0.43 -7.06
C GLU A 194 28.83 -1.44 -8.21
N ALA A 195 28.39 -2.69 -8.06
CA ALA A 195 28.43 -3.71 -9.11
C ALA A 195 27.25 -3.61 -10.10
N GLY A 196 26.32 -2.67 -9.88
CA GLY A 196 25.13 -2.46 -10.72
C GLY A 196 23.94 -3.39 -10.38
N GLU A 197 24.08 -4.23 -9.35
CA GLU A 197 23.03 -5.15 -8.91
C GLU A 197 21.91 -4.39 -8.22
N ILE A 198 20.66 -4.75 -8.54
CA ILE A 198 19.48 -4.17 -7.92
C ILE A 198 19.29 -4.80 -6.55
N GLY A 199 19.03 -3.98 -5.53
CA GLY A 199 18.68 -4.39 -4.19
C GLY A 199 17.85 -3.31 -3.49
N TYR A 200 17.87 -3.33 -2.17
CA TYR A 200 17.07 -2.42 -1.35
C TYR A 200 17.91 -1.71 -0.28
N LYS A 201 17.73 -0.40 -0.14
CA LYS A 201 18.06 0.35 1.07
C LYS A 201 16.84 0.38 1.98
N ILE A 202 17.02 0.01 3.24
CA ILE A 202 15.93 -0.12 4.21
C ILE A 202 16.03 0.98 5.26
N MET A 203 14.94 1.73 5.44
CA MET A 203 14.77 2.72 6.49
C MET A 203 13.66 2.30 7.46
N ALA A 204 13.83 2.56 8.76
CA ALA A 204 12.87 2.21 9.79
C ALA A 204 12.52 3.38 10.72
N GLY A 205 11.30 3.35 11.28
CA GLY A 205 10.91 4.26 12.34
C GLY A 205 10.38 5.62 11.87
N GLY A 206 9.88 5.74 10.63
CA GLY A 206 9.21 6.95 10.17
C GLY A 206 7.78 7.11 10.68
N GLY A 207 7.23 8.33 10.61
CA GLY A 207 5.79 8.53 10.78
C GLY A 207 5.33 9.95 11.05
N LEU A 208 4.41 10.47 10.22
CA LEU A 208 3.73 11.78 10.31
C LEU A 208 2.63 11.88 11.38
N GLY A 209 2.74 11.12 12.48
CA GLY A 209 1.80 11.24 13.60
C GLY A 209 2.01 12.53 14.41
N ARG A 210 1.45 12.59 15.63
CA ARG A 210 1.62 13.74 16.55
C ARG A 210 3.06 14.24 16.68
N THR A 211 4.01 13.32 16.72
CA THR A 211 5.45 13.63 16.69
C THR A 211 6.01 13.16 15.34
N PRO A 212 6.13 14.02 14.33
CA PRO A 212 6.69 13.61 13.04
C PRO A 212 8.16 13.18 13.21
N ILE A 213 8.51 12.04 12.61
CA ILE A 213 9.87 11.48 12.63
C ILE A 213 10.16 10.96 11.22
N ILE A 214 11.34 11.30 10.70
CA ILE A 214 11.91 10.70 9.49
C ILE A 214 12.59 9.40 9.91
N GLY A 215 12.37 8.31 9.19
CA GLY A 215 13.01 7.04 9.46
C GLY A 215 14.53 7.13 9.36
N SER A 216 15.23 6.19 9.98
CA SER A 216 16.68 6.06 9.92
C SER A 216 17.05 4.88 9.02
N VAL A 217 18.13 5.02 8.25
CA VAL A 217 18.68 3.87 7.50
C VAL A 217 19.13 2.82 8.51
N ILE A 218 18.69 1.58 8.28
CA ILE A 218 19.11 0.41 9.06
C ILE A 218 19.84 -0.62 8.20
N ARG A 219 19.79 -0.48 6.87
CA ARG A 219 20.53 -1.28 5.91
C ARG A 219 20.74 -0.47 4.63
N GLU A 220 21.99 -0.26 4.22
CA GLU A 220 22.30 0.48 3.00
C GLU A 220 22.03 -0.34 1.73
N PHE A 221 22.28 -1.65 1.78
CA PHE A 221 22.01 -2.56 0.67
C PHE A 221 21.58 -3.94 1.18
N LEU A 222 20.46 -4.42 0.66
CA LEU A 222 19.88 -5.74 0.88
C LEU A 222 19.62 -6.39 -0.48
N PRO A 223 20.11 -7.62 -0.74
CA PRO A 223 19.77 -8.37 -1.95
C PRO A 223 18.26 -8.53 -2.12
N ARG A 224 17.79 -8.66 -3.37
CA ARG A 224 16.34 -8.70 -3.63
C ARG A 224 15.65 -9.88 -2.95
N GLU A 225 16.33 -11.02 -2.96
CA GLU A 225 15.90 -12.31 -2.43
C GLU A 225 15.65 -12.27 -0.93
N ASP A 226 16.33 -11.38 -0.22
CA ASP A 226 16.33 -11.32 1.23
C ASP A 226 15.26 -10.37 1.80
N LEU A 227 14.49 -9.67 0.94
CA LEU A 227 13.53 -8.65 1.38
C LEU A 227 12.51 -9.17 2.39
N ILE A 228 11.87 -10.31 2.10
CA ILE A 228 10.83 -10.87 2.97
C ILE A 228 11.43 -11.31 4.30
N ALA A 229 12.56 -12.02 4.27
CA ALA A 229 13.28 -12.42 5.48
C ALA A 229 13.67 -11.22 6.38
N TYR A 230 14.11 -10.11 5.77
CA TYR A 230 14.48 -8.91 6.50
C TYR A 230 13.27 -8.16 7.07
N LEU A 231 12.16 -8.06 6.31
CA LEU A 231 10.91 -7.46 6.80
C LEU A 231 10.29 -8.28 7.94
N GLU A 232 10.37 -9.62 7.88
CA GLU A 232 10.02 -10.53 8.96
C GLU A 232 10.82 -10.17 10.23
N ALA A 233 12.15 -10.08 10.11
CA ALA A 233 13.03 -9.77 11.23
C ALA A 233 12.70 -8.41 11.88
N VAL A 234 12.49 -7.37 11.07
CA VAL A 234 12.03 -6.06 11.55
C VAL A 234 10.72 -6.18 12.34
N LEU A 235 9.74 -6.90 11.80
CA LEU A 235 8.44 -7.02 12.42
C LEU A 235 8.50 -7.83 13.71
N ARG A 236 9.30 -8.90 13.78
CA ARG A 236 9.52 -9.67 15.02
C ARG A 236 10.15 -8.83 16.12
N VAL A 237 11.20 -8.08 15.81
CA VAL A 237 11.81 -7.13 16.77
C VAL A 237 10.77 -6.11 17.26
N TYR A 238 9.94 -5.58 16.37
CA TYR A 238 8.85 -4.68 16.76
C TYR A 238 7.75 -5.38 17.56
N ASN A 239 7.40 -6.62 17.21
CA ASN A 239 6.34 -7.38 17.87
C ASN A 239 6.74 -7.73 19.31
N LEU A 240 7.99 -8.13 19.52
CA LEU A 240 8.57 -8.49 20.81
C LEU A 240 8.79 -7.27 21.72
N HIS A 241 9.38 -6.19 21.19
CA HIS A 241 9.81 -5.05 22.02
C HIS A 241 8.85 -3.86 21.99
N GLY A 242 7.85 -3.87 21.11
CA GLY A 242 6.89 -2.78 20.97
C GLY A 242 5.93 -2.68 22.16
N ARG A 243 5.71 -1.43 22.60
CA ARG A 243 4.79 -1.12 23.71
C ARG A 243 3.34 -1.43 23.37
N ARG A 244 2.62 -2.02 24.31
CA ARG A 244 1.16 -2.26 24.23
C ARG A 244 0.36 -1.56 25.33
N ASP A 245 1.04 -1.04 26.35
CA ASP A 245 0.47 -0.35 27.50
C ASP A 245 -0.08 1.06 27.17
N ASN A 246 0.53 1.76 26.20
CA ASN A 246 0.10 3.08 25.78
C ASN A 246 0.04 3.21 24.26
N LYS A 247 -1.19 3.27 23.72
CA LYS A 247 -1.45 3.35 22.27
C LYS A 247 -0.79 4.55 21.57
N TYR A 248 -0.49 5.63 22.28
CA TYR A 248 0.20 6.81 21.74
C TYR A 248 1.72 6.64 21.64
N LYS A 249 2.28 5.67 22.39
CA LYS A 249 3.71 5.31 22.41
C LYS A 249 4.00 3.96 21.76
N ALA A 250 3.00 3.33 21.15
CA ALA A 250 3.05 1.95 20.63
C ALA A 250 3.55 1.81 19.17
N ARG A 251 3.95 2.89 18.49
CA ARG A 251 4.43 2.83 17.08
C ARG A 251 5.92 2.53 17.03
N ILE A 252 6.38 1.82 15.98
CA ILE A 252 7.79 1.45 15.78
C ILE A 252 8.75 2.65 15.88
N LYS A 253 8.37 3.84 15.40
CA LYS A 253 9.21 5.05 15.54
C LYS A 253 9.59 5.39 16.98
N ILE A 254 8.75 5.03 17.94
CA ILE A 254 9.03 5.22 19.38
C ILE A 254 10.02 4.17 19.85
N LEU A 255 9.88 2.92 19.38
CA LEU A 255 10.81 1.83 19.67
C LEU A 255 12.19 2.12 19.09
N VAL A 256 12.29 2.45 17.80
CA VAL A 256 13.55 2.80 17.12
C VAL A 256 14.23 3.98 17.84
N LYS A 257 13.48 5.02 18.21
CA LYS A 257 14.04 6.13 18.99
C LYS A 257 14.53 5.71 20.38
N ALA A 258 13.82 4.82 21.06
CA ALA A 258 14.16 4.40 22.41
C ALA A 258 15.38 3.47 22.44
N LEU A 259 15.53 2.60 21.44
CA LEU A 259 16.70 1.73 21.29
C LEU A 259 17.90 2.46 20.69
N THR A 260 17.66 3.55 19.96
CA THR A 260 18.52 4.12 18.90
C THR A 260 18.46 3.30 17.60
N PRO A 261 18.63 3.95 16.42
CA PRO A 261 18.65 3.27 15.14
C PRO A 261 19.69 2.15 15.05
N GLU A 262 20.87 2.36 15.63
CA GLU A 262 21.99 1.42 15.58
C GLU A 262 21.69 0.14 16.35
N VAL A 263 21.18 0.26 17.58
CA VAL A 263 20.80 -0.91 18.39
C VAL A 263 19.58 -1.61 17.80
N PHE A 264 18.63 -0.85 17.24
CA PHE A 264 17.50 -1.45 16.52
C PHE A 264 18.00 -2.26 15.31
N ALA A 265 18.90 -1.71 14.50
CA ALA A 265 19.49 -2.41 13.37
C ALA A 265 20.24 -3.68 13.80
N GLN A 266 21.06 -3.63 14.86
CA GLN A 266 21.75 -4.81 15.40
C GLN A 266 20.78 -5.93 15.80
N LYS A 267 19.64 -5.58 16.41
CA LYS A 267 18.60 -6.57 16.76
C LYS A 267 17.93 -7.16 15.52
N VAL A 268 17.70 -6.34 14.49
CA VAL A 268 17.13 -6.80 13.23
C VAL A 268 18.10 -7.74 12.52
N GLU A 269 19.39 -7.41 12.45
CA GLU A 269 20.42 -8.28 11.85
C GLU A 269 20.53 -9.61 12.60
N ALA A 270 20.48 -9.60 13.94
CA ALA A 270 20.49 -10.83 14.73
C ALA A 270 19.28 -11.73 14.44
N GLU A 271 18.08 -11.16 14.32
CA GLU A 271 16.88 -11.92 13.92
C GLU A 271 16.95 -12.35 12.44
N PHE A 272 17.52 -11.52 11.57
CA PHE A 272 17.65 -11.80 10.15
C PHE A 272 18.55 -13.02 9.88
N GLU A 273 19.62 -13.24 10.63
CA GLU A 273 20.43 -14.46 10.51
C GLU A 273 19.62 -15.74 10.80
N HIS A 274 18.54 -15.66 11.60
CA HIS A 274 17.64 -16.78 11.84
C HIS A 274 16.56 -16.94 10.75
N THR A 275 16.13 -15.84 10.11
CA THR A 275 15.06 -15.88 9.10
C THR A 275 15.57 -16.03 7.67
N ARG A 276 16.81 -15.62 7.38
CA ARG A 276 17.36 -15.50 6.02
C ARG A 276 17.20 -16.78 5.23
N GLU A 277 17.77 -17.89 5.68
CA GLU A 277 17.76 -19.13 4.90
C GLU A 277 16.35 -19.69 4.68
N ALA A 278 15.46 -19.55 5.66
CA ALA A 278 14.11 -20.09 5.59
C ALA A 278 13.14 -19.26 4.74
N LEU A 279 13.36 -17.94 4.67
CA LEU A 279 12.46 -16.98 4.01
C LEU A 279 13.08 -16.31 2.78
N LYS A 280 14.27 -16.74 2.36
CA LYS A 280 14.90 -16.27 1.13
C LYS A 280 14.03 -16.62 -0.07
N ILE A 281 13.70 -15.62 -0.88
CA ILE A 281 12.87 -15.80 -2.06
C ILE A 281 13.74 -16.30 -3.21
N GLN A 282 13.27 -17.36 -3.88
CA GLN A 282 13.95 -17.90 -5.05
C GLN A 282 13.93 -16.88 -6.21
N PRO A 283 15.04 -16.70 -6.95
CA PRO A 283 15.10 -15.76 -8.07
C PRO A 283 13.99 -15.93 -9.11
N GLU A 284 13.54 -17.17 -9.33
CA GLU A 284 12.49 -17.51 -10.28
C GLU A 284 11.13 -16.92 -9.88
N ILE A 285 10.84 -16.85 -8.57
CA ILE A 285 9.62 -16.24 -8.04
C ILE A 285 9.66 -14.73 -8.28
N LEU A 286 10.80 -14.09 -8.01
CA LEU A 286 10.98 -12.66 -8.27
C LEU A 286 10.82 -12.33 -9.76
N LYS A 287 11.42 -13.15 -10.62
CA LYS A 287 11.29 -13.01 -12.08
C LYS A 287 9.83 -13.14 -12.53
N LYS A 288 9.10 -14.14 -12.02
CA LYS A 288 7.67 -14.31 -12.34
C LYS A 288 6.84 -13.09 -11.91
N LEU A 289 7.08 -12.56 -10.71
CA LEU A 289 6.41 -11.34 -10.25
C LEU A 289 6.75 -10.13 -11.13
N ASP A 290 7.99 -10.00 -11.59
CA ASP A 290 8.39 -8.95 -12.52
C ASP A 290 7.61 -9.08 -13.86
N GLU A 291 7.42 -10.31 -14.35
CA GLU A 291 6.69 -10.61 -15.59
C GLU A 291 5.17 -10.32 -15.50
N GLU A 292 4.55 -10.46 -14.32
CA GLU A 292 3.13 -10.13 -14.09
C GLU A 292 2.82 -8.63 -14.21
N PHE A 293 3.84 -7.78 -14.13
CA PHE A 293 3.73 -6.34 -14.40
C PHE A 293 4.28 -5.98 -15.77
N THR A 294 3.85 -6.73 -16.80
CA THR A 294 4.24 -6.44 -18.19
C THR A 294 3.84 -5.02 -18.61
N PRO A 295 4.75 -4.24 -19.20
CA PRO A 295 4.39 -2.98 -19.85
C PRO A 295 3.34 -3.21 -20.94
N PHE A 296 2.54 -2.18 -21.22
CA PHE A 296 1.67 -2.21 -22.40
C PHE A 296 2.52 -2.29 -23.68
N ALA A 297 1.91 -2.78 -24.76
CA ALA A 297 2.50 -2.75 -26.10
C ALA A 297 2.50 -1.30 -26.64
N TYR A 298 3.35 -0.45 -26.05
CA TYR A 298 3.54 0.93 -26.46
C TYR A 298 4.07 0.96 -27.90
N GLN A 299 3.53 1.89 -28.69
CA GLN A 299 3.99 2.13 -30.05
C GLN A 299 5.29 2.92 -30.02
N ASP A 300 6.15 2.71 -31.01
CA ASP A 300 7.34 3.55 -31.19
C ASP A 300 6.93 4.89 -31.82
N LEU A 301 6.59 5.84 -30.96
CA LEU A 301 6.15 7.18 -31.33
C LEU A 301 7.18 8.21 -30.88
N THR A 302 7.30 9.30 -31.64
CA THR A 302 8.08 10.47 -31.23
C THR A 302 7.25 11.40 -30.36
N ASP A 303 7.88 12.16 -29.48
CA ASP A 303 7.19 13.23 -28.76
C ASP A 303 6.76 14.33 -29.75
N GLU A 304 5.50 14.74 -29.68
CA GLU A 304 4.98 15.83 -30.50
C GLU A 304 5.53 17.20 -30.04
N ASP A 305 5.83 18.07 -31.01
CA ASP A 305 6.19 19.46 -30.73
C ASP A 305 4.92 20.32 -30.57
N PHE A 306 4.61 20.66 -29.33
CA PHE A 306 3.47 21.50 -28.98
C PHE A 306 3.75 23.01 -29.07
N THR A 307 4.91 23.45 -29.58
CA THR A 307 5.30 24.88 -29.55
C THR A 307 4.26 25.80 -30.20
N ALA A 308 3.74 25.44 -31.37
CA ALA A 308 2.71 26.22 -32.05
C ALA A 308 1.38 26.25 -31.25
N LEU A 309 0.93 25.09 -30.77
CA LEU A 309 -0.27 24.95 -29.93
C LEU A 309 -0.15 25.72 -28.61
N PHE A 310 1.04 25.78 -28.02
CA PHE A 310 1.30 26.53 -26.79
C PHE A 310 1.27 28.04 -27.01
N ALA A 311 1.65 28.51 -28.19
CA ALA A 311 1.53 29.93 -28.56
C ALA A 311 0.05 30.31 -28.79
N GLU A 312 -0.71 29.46 -29.46
CA GLU A 312 -2.14 29.67 -29.73
C GLU A 312 -3.02 29.52 -28.48
N HIS A 313 -2.67 28.59 -27.59
CA HIS A 313 -3.47 28.22 -26.41
C HIS A 313 -2.66 28.28 -25.10
N PRO A 314 -2.43 29.47 -24.53
CA PRO A 314 -1.66 29.63 -23.28
C PRO A 314 -2.22 28.84 -22.09
N LYS A 315 -3.55 28.70 -21.99
CA LYS A 315 -4.20 27.88 -20.95
C LYS A 315 -3.89 26.39 -21.11
N PHE A 316 -3.81 25.89 -22.34
CA PHE A 316 -3.41 24.51 -22.59
C PHE A 316 -1.95 24.28 -22.22
N LYS A 317 -1.03 25.20 -22.56
CA LYS A 317 0.36 25.16 -22.10
C LYS A 317 0.46 25.07 -20.57
N GLN A 318 -0.29 25.91 -19.86
CA GLN A 318 -0.31 25.88 -18.40
C GLN A 318 -0.85 24.54 -17.87
N TRP A 319 -1.96 24.04 -18.43
CA TRP A 319 -2.51 22.74 -18.05
C TRP A 319 -1.49 21.62 -18.30
N PHE A 320 -0.85 21.61 -19.47
CA PHE A 320 0.15 20.61 -19.86
C PHE A 320 1.32 20.59 -18.88
N ASN A 321 1.89 21.76 -18.56
CA ASN A 321 3.02 21.88 -17.65
C ASN A 321 2.71 21.46 -16.21
N ILE A 322 1.47 21.67 -15.75
CA ILE A 322 1.06 21.38 -14.37
C ILE A 322 0.58 19.93 -14.21
N ASN A 323 -0.21 19.45 -15.18
CA ASN A 323 -0.98 18.21 -15.05
C ASN A 323 -0.36 17.05 -15.82
N THR A 324 0.72 17.25 -16.58
CA THR A 324 1.36 16.15 -17.31
C THR A 324 2.81 15.95 -16.90
N HIS A 325 3.27 14.70 -16.95
CA HIS A 325 4.65 14.32 -16.71
C HIS A 325 5.16 13.47 -17.87
N ALA A 326 6.48 13.49 -18.09
CA ALA A 326 7.11 12.64 -19.08
C ALA A 326 6.90 11.15 -18.71
N HIS A 327 6.51 10.37 -19.71
CA HIS A 327 6.55 8.92 -19.64
C HIS A 327 7.95 8.43 -20.01
N LYS A 328 8.38 7.26 -19.54
CA LYS A 328 9.68 6.67 -19.93
C LYS A 328 9.75 6.19 -21.38
N VAL A 329 8.59 6.05 -22.01
CA VAL A 329 8.43 5.70 -23.43
C VAL A 329 8.01 6.97 -24.17
N LYS A 330 8.73 7.29 -25.25
CA LYS A 330 8.47 8.46 -26.10
C LYS A 330 7.09 8.41 -26.75
N GLY A 331 6.51 9.57 -27.04
CA GLY A 331 5.16 9.71 -27.58
C GLY A 331 4.04 9.43 -26.58
N TYR A 332 4.38 9.07 -25.33
CA TYR A 332 3.42 8.89 -24.25
C TYR A 332 3.64 9.91 -23.14
N ARG A 333 2.58 10.23 -22.41
CA ARG A 333 2.62 11.13 -21.25
C ARG A 333 1.74 10.61 -20.14
N ILE A 334 2.11 10.95 -18.92
CA ILE A 334 1.30 10.70 -17.74
C ILE A 334 0.41 11.92 -17.52
N VAL A 335 -0.89 11.71 -17.29
CA VAL A 335 -1.85 12.78 -16.98
C VAL A 335 -2.34 12.64 -15.55
N THR A 336 -2.20 13.71 -14.78
CA THR A 336 -2.67 13.83 -13.40
C THR A 336 -3.94 14.66 -13.37
N ILE A 337 -5.04 14.06 -12.91
CA ILE A 337 -6.33 14.73 -12.79
C ILE A 337 -6.60 15.01 -11.31
N SER A 338 -6.80 16.29 -10.97
CA SER A 338 -7.20 16.68 -9.62
C SER A 338 -8.61 16.19 -9.32
N LEU A 339 -8.77 15.45 -8.22
CA LEU A 339 -10.09 15.05 -7.69
C LEU A 339 -10.74 16.16 -6.84
N LYS A 340 -10.02 17.24 -6.55
CA LYS A 340 -10.57 18.42 -5.86
C LYS A 340 -11.22 19.34 -6.86
N ARG A 341 -12.48 19.72 -6.61
CA ARG A 341 -13.13 20.83 -7.32
C ARG A 341 -12.44 22.14 -6.93
N ALA A 342 -12.16 22.99 -7.91
CA ALA A 342 -11.69 24.34 -7.62
C ALA A 342 -12.69 25.07 -6.70
N GLY A 343 -12.20 25.70 -5.63
CA GLY A 343 -13.02 26.48 -4.70
C GLY A 343 -13.74 25.69 -3.59
N ILE A 344 -13.54 24.37 -3.49
CA ILE A 344 -14.06 23.56 -2.38
C ILE A 344 -12.86 22.96 -1.63
N ALA A 345 -12.59 23.46 -0.42
CA ALA A 345 -11.44 23.09 0.41
C ALA A 345 -11.68 21.79 1.18
#